data_AF-A0A6C0GU26-F1
#
_entry.id   AF-A0A6C0GU26-F1
#
_cell.length_a   1.000
_cell.length_b   1.000
_cell.length_c   1.000
_cell.angle_alpha   90.00
_cell.angle_beta   90.00
_cell.angle_gamma   90.00
#
_symmetry.space_group_name_H-M   'P 1'
#
loop_
_entity.id
_entity.type
_entity.pdbx_description
1 polymer ?
#
loop_
_entity_poly.entity_id
_entity_poly.type
_entity_poly.pdbx_seq_one_letter_code
_entity_poly.pdbx_strand_id
1 'polypeptide(L)'
;MSVHHIFISAIPMKVFPSYDKSLWPMLAQGSISYEKCLLAEQFSFFTIGKFATGIKNASTTELLQLRKRLANDLKAYPRKAYFFNALLKIVKSQLKKNG
;
A
#
# COMPACT_ATOMS: atom_id res chain seq x y z
N MET A 1 -22.26 21.25 -3.57
CA MET A 1 -21.39 20.62 -2.55
C MET A 1 -21.11 19.19 -2.97
N SER A 2 -19.86 18.80 -3.24
CA SER A 2 -19.52 17.38 -3.34
C SER A 2 -18.15 17.13 -2.74
N VAL A 3 -18.16 16.51 -1.58
CA VAL A 3 -17.02 16.20 -0.73
C VAL A 3 -16.55 14.80 -1.13
N HIS A 4 -15.73 14.72 -2.17
CA HIS A 4 -14.84 13.57 -2.33
C HIS A 4 -13.44 13.97 -1.85
N HIS A 5 -13.39 14.40 -0.59
CA HIS A 5 -12.18 14.26 0.20
C HIS A 5 -11.94 12.76 0.35
N ILE A 6 -11.15 12.18 -0.56
CA ILE A 6 -10.45 10.94 -0.26
C ILE A 6 -9.46 11.32 0.84
N PHE A 7 -9.94 11.24 2.08
CA PHE A 7 -9.13 11.34 3.29
C PHE A 7 -8.17 10.14 3.30
N ILE A 8 -7.07 10.25 2.56
CA ILE A 8 -5.85 9.48 2.85
C ILE A 8 -5.32 9.89 4.25
N SER A 9 -5.84 10.99 4.82
CA SER A 9 -5.55 11.53 6.15
C SER A 9 -6.36 10.91 7.31
N ALA A 10 -7.40 10.10 7.07
CA ALA A 10 -8.23 9.51 8.14
C ALA A 10 -8.06 7.99 8.32
N ILE A 11 -7.06 7.38 7.70
CA ILE A 11 -6.56 6.11 8.23
C ILE A 11 -5.65 6.53 9.38
N PRO A 12 -6.01 6.30 10.66
CA PRO A 12 -5.04 6.33 11.73
C PRO A 12 -4.05 5.22 11.41
N MET A 13 -3.03 5.60 10.65
CA MET A 13 -1.87 4.82 10.31
C MET A 13 -1.03 4.69 11.59
N LYS A 14 -1.60 4.09 12.65
CA LYS A 14 -0.87 3.05 13.36
C LYS A 14 -0.70 1.94 12.34
N VAL A 15 0.21 2.19 11.38
CA VAL A 15 0.62 1.20 10.40
C VAL A 15 1.30 0.14 11.23
N PHE A 16 0.54 -0.88 11.62
CA PHE A 16 1.13 -2.17 11.91
C PHE A 16 2.11 -2.43 10.77
N PRO A 17 3.39 -2.72 11.05
CA PRO A 17 4.44 -2.78 10.05
C PRO A 17 4.00 -3.72 8.93
N SER A 18 3.44 -3.14 7.87
CA SER A 18 2.72 -3.85 6.83
C SER A 18 3.75 -4.35 5.83
N TYR A 19 3.74 -5.66 5.61
CA TYR A 19 4.51 -6.38 4.59
C TYR A 19 5.93 -5.86 4.40
N ASP A 20 6.80 -6.33 5.28
CA ASP A 20 8.21 -6.32 4.98
C ASP A 20 8.66 -7.78 4.94
N LYS A 21 9.30 -8.19 3.84
CA LYS A 21 10.12 -9.39 3.89
C LYS A 21 11.19 -9.27 4.99
N SER A 22 11.39 -8.10 5.61
CA SER A 22 12.16 -7.91 6.84
C SER A 22 11.51 -8.46 8.10
N LEU A 23 10.19 -8.69 8.15
CA LEU A 23 9.56 -9.33 9.31
C LEU A 23 9.92 -10.81 9.40
N TRP A 24 10.20 -11.47 8.27
CA TRP A 24 10.62 -12.87 8.24
C TRP A 24 12.01 -13.08 8.86
N PRO A 25 13.03 -12.22 8.60
CA PRO A 25 14.24 -12.13 9.40
C PRO A 25 13.97 -11.84 10.87
N MET A 26 13.05 -10.94 11.21
CA MET A 26 12.69 -10.70 12.62
C MET A 26 12.04 -11.92 13.27
N LEU A 27 11.26 -12.70 12.52
CA LEU A 27 10.66 -13.97 12.94
C LEU A 27 11.76 -15.03 13.14
N ALA A 28 12.69 -15.13 12.19
CA ALA A 28 13.85 -16.02 12.28
C ALA A 28 14.78 -15.66 13.45
N GLN A 29 14.84 -14.38 13.83
CA GLN A 29 15.57 -13.86 15.00
C GLN A 29 14.75 -13.94 16.30
N GLY A 30 13.52 -14.47 16.28
CA GLY A 30 12.63 -14.55 17.45
C GLY A 30 12.13 -13.21 17.99
N SER A 31 12.39 -12.11 17.27
CA SER A 31 12.01 -10.73 17.66
C SER A 31 10.54 -10.41 17.39
N ILE A 32 9.82 -11.28 16.71
CA ILE A 32 8.36 -11.22 16.50
C ILE A 32 7.79 -12.64 16.51
N SER A 33 6.58 -12.81 17.03
CA SER A 33 5.90 -14.10 16.98
C SER A 33 5.34 -14.38 15.58
N TYR A 34 5.15 -15.66 15.28
CA TYR A 34 4.60 -16.10 14.00
C TYR A 34 3.21 -15.50 13.74
N GLU A 35 2.35 -15.46 14.74
CA GLU A 35 0.99 -14.91 14.65
C GLU A 35 1.02 -13.42 14.32
N LYS A 36 1.95 -12.66 14.91
CA LYS A 36 2.11 -11.23 14.59
C LYS A 36 2.59 -11.02 13.15
N CYS A 37 3.47 -11.90 12.66
CA CYS A 37 3.91 -11.88 11.26
C CYS A 37 2.74 -12.18 10.30
N LEU A 38 1.92 -13.21 10.60
CA LEU A 38 0.74 -13.56 9.81
C LEU A 38 -0.33 -12.45 9.81
N LEU A 39 -0.60 -11.84 10.96
CA LEU A 39 -1.55 -10.73 11.04
C LEU A 39 -1.09 -9.56 10.17
N ALA A 40 0.19 -9.17 10.25
CA ALA A 40 0.75 -8.10 9.42
C ALA A 40 0.63 -8.40 7.91
N GLU A 41 0.81 -9.67 7.52
CA GLU A 41 0.60 -10.13 6.14
C GLU A 41 -0.86 -9.98 5.70
N GLN A 42 -1.82 -10.49 6.47
CA GLN A 42 -3.24 -10.39 6.16
C GLN A 42 -3.72 -8.93 6.04
N PHE A 43 -3.30 -8.06 6.95
CA PHE A 43 -3.64 -6.63 6.89
C PHE A 43 -3.15 -5.96 5.62
N SER A 44 -1.96 -6.35 5.15
CA SER A 44 -1.37 -5.79 3.94
C SER A 44 -2.12 -6.23 2.69
N PHE A 45 -2.46 -7.52 2.58
CA PHE A 45 -3.30 -8.03 1.49
C PHE A 45 -4.66 -7.33 1.45
N PHE A 46 -5.30 -7.19 2.61
CA PHE A 46 -6.57 -6.47 2.73
C PHE A 46 -6.46 -5.00 2.28
N THR A 47 -5.39 -4.32 2.70
CA THR A 47 -5.15 -2.91 2.34
C THR A 47 -4.90 -2.74 0.85
N ILE A 48 -4.08 -3.62 0.25
CA ILE A 48 -3.83 -3.65 -1.20
C ILE A 48 -5.13 -3.90 -1.96
N GLY A 49 -5.96 -4.84 -1.50
CA GLY A 49 -7.27 -5.12 -2.10
C GLY A 49 -8.21 -3.92 -2.04
N LYS A 50 -8.35 -3.28 -0.87
CA LYS A 50 -9.15 -2.06 -0.72
C LYS A 50 -8.66 -0.91 -1.59
N PHE A 51 -7.33 -0.74 -1.69
CA PHE A 51 -6.74 0.25 -2.57
C PHE A 51 -7.13 -0.01 -4.03
N ALA A 52 -6.98 -1.25 -4.52
CA ALA A 52 -7.33 -1.61 -5.89
C ALA A 52 -8.80 -1.30 -6.23
N THR A 53 -9.72 -1.60 -5.30
CA THR A 53 -11.14 -1.26 -5.45
C THR A 53 -11.37 0.25 -5.44
N GLY A 54 -10.72 0.98 -4.52
CA GLY A 54 -10.88 2.42 -4.37
C GLY A 54 -10.42 3.22 -5.57
N ILE A 55 -9.41 2.76 -6.31
CA ILE A 55 -8.88 3.46 -7.49
C ILE A 55 -9.43 2.95 -8.82
N LYS A 56 -10.39 2.01 -8.81
CA LYS A 56 -10.93 1.38 -10.03
C LYS A 56 -11.50 2.40 -11.03
N ASN A 57 -12.08 3.49 -10.53
CA ASN A 57 -12.70 4.54 -11.33
C ASN A 57 -11.95 5.88 -11.24
N ALA A 58 -10.71 5.88 -10.75
CA ALA A 58 -9.91 7.09 -10.67
C ALA A 58 -9.55 7.60 -12.08
N SER A 59 -9.54 8.92 -12.24
CA SER A 59 -9.13 9.57 -13.48
C SER A 59 -7.65 9.37 -13.77
N THR A 60 -7.25 9.53 -15.04
CA THR A 60 -5.83 9.44 -15.44
C THR A 60 -4.95 10.42 -14.67
N THR A 61 -5.42 11.64 -14.42
CA THR A 61 -4.69 12.65 -13.64
C THR A 61 -4.46 12.21 -12.20
N GLU A 62 -5.48 11.68 -11.53
CA GLU A 62 -5.38 11.15 -10.16
C GLU A 62 -4.42 9.96 -10.09
N LEU A 63 -4.49 9.04 -11.08
CA LEU A 63 -3.60 7.89 -11.15
C LEU A 63 -2.12 8.31 -11.36
N LEU A 64 -1.86 9.35 -12.15
CA LEU A 64 -0.51 9.90 -12.33
C LEU A 64 0.02 10.56 -11.05
N GLN A 65 -0.82 11.30 -10.32
CA GLN A 65 -0.46 11.88 -9.03
C GLN A 65 -0.17 10.79 -7.99
N LEU A 66 -1.02 9.77 -7.91
CA LEU A 66 -0.83 8.59 -7.05
C LEU A 66 0.47 7.87 -7.37
N ARG A 67 0.79 7.66 -8.65
CA ARG A 67 2.05 7.03 -9.08
C ARG A 67 3.26 7.80 -8.58
N LYS A 68 3.27 9.14 -8.69
CA LYS A 68 4.37 9.99 -8.21
C LYS A 68 4.51 9.90 -6.70
N ARG A 69 3.40 10.00 -5.96
CA ARG A 69 3.39 9.91 -4.50
C ARG A 69 3.92 8.56 -4.00
N LEU A 70 3.41 7.46 -4.54
CA LEU A 70 3.84 6.10 -4.16
C LEU A 70 5.32 5.85 -4.48
N ALA A 71 5.85 6.43 -5.57
CA ALA A 71 7.27 6.33 -5.89
C ALA A 71 8.15 7.11 -4.89
N ASN A 72 7.67 8.26 -4.39
CA ASN A 72 8.36 9.01 -3.34
C ASN A 72 8.29 8.26 -1.99
N ASP A 73 7.13 7.71 -1.65
CA ASP A 73 6.95 6.92 -0.42
C ASP A 73 7.82 5.66 -0.43
N LEU A 74 7.98 5.00 -1.59
CA LEU A 74 8.90 3.87 -1.76
C LEU A 74 10.36 4.27 -1.46
N LYS A 75 10.79 5.45 -1.91
CA LYS A 75 12.14 5.95 -1.63
C LYS A 75 12.32 6.29 -0.14
N ALA A 76 11.29 6.86 0.49
CA ALA A 76 11.32 7.21 1.90
C ALA A 76 11.29 5.98 2.82
N TYR A 77 10.61 4.91 2.39
CA TYR A 77 10.39 3.69 3.19
C TYR A 77 10.78 2.42 2.42
N PRO A 78 12.07 2.22 2.12
CA PRO A 78 12.54 1.08 1.31
C PRO A 78 12.24 -0.28 1.94
N ARG A 79 12.13 -0.32 3.27
CA ARG A 79 11.68 -1.49 4.04
C ARG A 79 10.29 -1.98 3.58
N LYS A 80 9.38 -1.08 3.22
CA LYS A 80 8.04 -1.43 2.72
C LYS A 80 7.99 -1.59 1.20
N ALA A 81 9.11 -1.90 0.55
CA ALA A 81 9.18 -1.91 -0.90
C ALA A 81 8.18 -2.85 -1.56
N TYR A 82 7.94 -4.04 -0.97
CA TYR A 82 6.94 -4.96 -1.49
C TYR A 82 5.55 -4.33 -1.56
N PHE A 83 5.11 -3.71 -0.46
CA PHE A 83 3.81 -3.06 -0.38
C PHE A 83 3.67 -1.94 -1.43
N PHE A 84 4.62 -1.01 -1.47
CA PHE A 84 4.56 0.10 -2.44
C PHE A 84 4.68 -0.37 -3.89
N ASN A 85 5.49 -1.39 -4.17
CA ASN A 85 5.56 -1.98 -5.51
C ASN A 85 4.25 -2.63 -5.92
N ALA A 86 3.54 -3.30 -5.01
CA ALA A 86 2.21 -3.84 -5.29
C ALA A 86 1.21 -2.73 -5.63
N LEU A 87 1.18 -1.63 -4.85
CA LEU A 87 0.32 -0.49 -5.15
C LEU A 87 0.68 0.16 -6.49
N LEU A 88 1.96 0.38 -6.77
CA LEU A 88 2.44 0.92 -8.04
C LEU A 88 2.04 0.04 -9.24
N LYS A 89 2.07 -1.29 -9.09
CA LYS A 89 1.63 -2.23 -10.13
C LYS A 89 0.14 -2.07 -10.43
N ILE A 90 -0.69 -1.90 -9.40
CA ILE A 90 -2.14 -1.65 -9.56
C ILE A 90 -2.36 -0.33 -10.29
N VAL A 91 -1.71 0.76 -9.87
CA VAL A 91 -1.85 2.07 -10.53
C VAL A 91 -1.43 2.00 -12.00
N LYS A 92 -0.30 1.36 -12.32
CA LYS A 92 0.14 1.15 -13.71
C LYS A 92 -0.88 0.35 -14.51
N SER A 93 -1.46 -0.69 -13.92
CA SER A 93 -2.49 -1.49 -14.58
C SER A 93 -3.76 -0.70 -14.86
N GLN A 94 -4.18 0.21 -13.98
CA GLN A 94 -5.35 1.07 -14.21
C GLN A 94 -5.07 2.13 -15.27
N LEU A 95 -3.87 2.74 -15.26
CA LEU A 95 -3.46 3.68 -16.31
C LEU A 95 -3.51 3.05 -17.70
N LYS A 96 -3.12 1.77 -17.84
CA LYS A 96 -3.20 1.02 -19.11
C LYS A 96 -4.64 0.69 -19.55
N LYS A 97 -5.61 0.70 -18.63
CA LYS A 97 -7.02 0.46 -18.95
C LYS A 97 -7.76 1.75 -19.34
N ASN A 98 -7.28 2.89 -18.84
CA ASN A 98 -7.91 4.19 -19.04
C ASN A 98 -7.44 4.93 -20.30
N GLY A 99 -6.36 4.48 -20.95
CA GLY A 99 -5.82 5.06 -22.18
C GLY A 99 -5.47 3.97 -23.17
#